data_AF-A0A7G8BJC4-F1
#
_entry.id   AF-A0A7G8BJC4-F1
#
_cell.length_a   1.000
_cell.length_b   1.000
_cell.length_c   1.000
_cell.angle_alpha   90.00
_cell.angle_beta   90.00
_cell.angle_gamma   90.00
#
_symmetry.space_group_name_H-M   'P 1'
#
loop_
_entity.id
_entity.type
_entity.pdbx_description
1 polymer ?
#
loop_
_entity_poly.entity_id
_entity_poly.type
_entity_poly.pdbx_seq_one_letter_code
_entity_poly.pdbx_strand_id
1 'polypeptide(L)' 'MDMETFGSPNSEEVRRLQEQHRHYSDKLESLLQKPYLSAEEQLEEVRLKKLKLSVKDEMEMLRHGVLHHVA' A
#
# COMPACT_ATOMS: atom_id res chain seq x y z
N MET A 1 -29.98 -5.17 -0.70
CA MET A 1 -28.55 -5.06 -0.39
C MET A 1 -28.02 -3.91 -1.21
N ASP A 2 -27.52 -2.85 -0.58
CA ASP A 2 -26.49 -1.92 -1.05
C ASP A 2 -26.34 -0.89 0.07
N MET A 3 -25.51 -1.25 1.06
CA MET A 3 -25.26 -0.41 2.22
C MET A 3 -24.30 0.70 1.78
N GLU A 4 -24.82 1.91 1.75
CA GLU A 4 -24.18 3.13 1.29
C GLU A 4 -22.81 3.30 1.96
N THR A 5 -21.75 3.14 1.16
CA THR A 5 -20.38 3.48 1.52
C THR A 5 -20.19 4.98 1.53
N PHE A 6 -20.87 5.70 2.43
CA PHE A 6 -20.43 7.04 2.82
C PHE A 6 -19.30 6.90 3.86
N GLY A 7 -18.22 6.27 3.43
CA GLY A 7 -16.94 6.48 4.08
C GLY A 7 -16.54 7.92 3.79
N SER A 8 -16.16 8.68 4.80
CA SER A 8 -15.53 9.98 4.62
C SER A 8 -14.45 9.90 3.52
N PRO A 9 -14.22 10.93 2.69
CA PRO A 9 -13.26 10.85 1.58
C PRO A 9 -11.87 10.40 2.03
N ASN A 10 -11.48 10.75 3.25
CA ASN A 10 -10.24 10.30 3.87
C ASN A 10 -10.18 8.77 4.11
N SER A 11 -11.32 8.16 4.46
CA SER A 11 -11.43 6.72 4.68
C SER A 11 -11.45 5.95 3.36
N GLU A 12 -12.03 6.51 2.29
CA GLU A 12 -11.97 5.90 0.96
C GLU A 12 -10.55 5.91 0.39
N GLU A 13 -9.84 7.02 0.53
CA GLU A 13 -8.44 7.15 0.09
C GLU A 13 -7.54 6.14 0.83
N VAL A 14 -7.66 6.07 2.16
CA VAL A 14 -6.92 5.11 3.00
C VAL A 14 -7.29 3.67 2.65
N ARG A 15 -8.56 3.39 2.37
CA ARG A 15 -9.01 2.06 1.97
C ARG A 15 -8.45 1.64 0.61
N ARG A 16 -8.42 2.55 -0.39
CA ARG A 16 -7.78 2.28 -1.68
C ARG A 16 -6.28 2.05 -1.54
N LEU A 17 -5.59 2.86 -0.72
CA LEU A 17 -4.18 2.68 -0.39
C LEU A 17 -3.93 1.32 0.30
N GLN A 18 -4.79 0.92 1.23
CA GLN A 18 -4.72 -0.40 1.85
C GLN A 18 -4.95 -1.55 0.87
N GLU A 19 -5.93 -1.43 -0.04
CA GLU A 19 -6.19 -2.42 -1.08
C GLU A 19 -4.98 -2.56 -2.03
N GLN A 20 -4.40 -1.44 -2.46
CA GLN A 20 -3.16 -1.44 -3.24
C GLN A 20 -1.99 -2.04 -2.46
N HIS A 21 -1.80 -1.65 -1.20
CA HIS A 21 -0.75 -2.18 -0.32
C HIS A 21 -0.87 -3.71 -0.15
N ARG A 22 -2.10 -4.21 0.03
CA ARG A 22 -2.38 -5.65 0.11
C ARG A 22 -2.02 -6.33 -1.21
N HIS A 23 -2.47 -5.78 -2.34
CA HIS A 23 -2.22 -6.37 -3.65
C HIS A 23 -0.72 -6.40 -4.01
N TYR A 24 0.02 -5.33 -3.67
CA TYR A 24 1.47 -5.29 -3.83
C TYR A 24 2.16 -6.26 -2.87
N SER A 25 1.67 -6.42 -1.64
CA SER A 25 2.22 -7.38 -0.68
C SER A 25 2.03 -8.82 -1.14
N ASP A 26 0.84 -9.18 -1.65
CA ASP A 26 0.56 -10.51 -2.23
C ASP A 26 1.49 -10.82 -3.41
N LYS A 27 1.66 -9.87 -4.34
CA LYS A 27 2.58 -10.03 -5.48
C LYS A 27 4.03 -10.19 -5.01
N LEU A 28 4.46 -9.38 -4.05
CA LEU A 28 5.81 -9.40 -3.49
C LEU A 28 6.05 -10.72 -2.74
N GLU A 29 5.07 -11.21 -2.00
CA GLU A 29 5.14 -12.51 -1.31
C GLU A 29 5.23 -13.67 -2.28
N SER A 30 4.45 -13.67 -3.37
CA SER A 30 4.56 -14.66 -4.45
C SER A 30 5.95 -14.69 -5.10
N LEU A 31 6.60 -13.54 -5.22
CA LEU A 31 7.97 -13.43 -5.70
C LEU A 31 8.96 -13.95 -4.63
N LEU A 32 8.85 -13.50 -3.39
CA LEU A 32 9.72 -13.94 -2.28
C LEU A 32 9.63 -15.45 -2.00
N GLN A 33 8.46 -16.06 -2.24
CA GLN A 33 8.26 -17.50 -2.11
C GLN A 33 9.05 -18.30 -3.15
N LYS A 34 9.47 -17.67 -4.26
CA LYS A 34 10.33 -18.33 -5.25
C LYS A 34 11.79 -18.25 -4.78
N PRO A 35 12.45 -19.40 -4.52
CA PRO A 35 13.85 -19.42 -4.09
C PRO A 35 14.84 -18.93 -5.16
N TYR A 36 14.42 -18.89 -6.43
CA TYR A 36 15.21 -18.38 -7.55
C TYR A 36 14.39 -17.34 -8.32
N LEU A 37 14.59 -16.07 -7.98
CA LEU A 37 14.06 -14.94 -8.72
C LEU A 37 14.94 -14.66 -9.94
N SER A 38 14.35 -14.60 -11.12
CA SER A 38 15.05 -14.10 -12.32
C SER A 38 15.41 -12.62 -12.17
N ALA A 39 16.37 -12.11 -12.95
CA ALA A 39 16.77 -10.70 -12.89
C ALA A 39 15.57 -9.74 -13.05
N GLU A 40 14.60 -10.12 -13.89
CA GLU A 40 13.32 -9.41 -14.06
C GLU A 40 12.46 -9.44 -12.79
N GLU A 41 12.38 -10.59 -12.12
CA GLU A 41 11.62 -10.77 -10.89
C GLU A 41 12.27 -10.07 -9.68
N GLN A 42 13.60 -10.00 -9.61
CA GLN A 42 14.31 -9.20 -8.60
C GLN A 42 14.05 -7.70 -8.79
N LEU A 43 14.03 -7.23 -10.04
CA LEU A 43 13.64 -5.85 -10.37
C LEU A 43 12.18 -5.57 -9.99
N GLU A 44 11.29 -6.53 -10.27
CA GLU A 44 9.88 -6.46 -9.88
C GLU A 44 9.73 -6.42 -8.34
N GLU A 45 10.48 -7.24 -7.60
CA GLU A 45 10.50 -7.22 -6.13
C GLU A 45 10.93 -5.85 -5.61
N VAL A 46 12.04 -5.30 -6.11
CA VAL A 46 12.53 -3.98 -5.70
C VAL A 46 11.52 -2.89 -6.04
N ARG A 47 10.89 -2.95 -7.22
CA ARG A 47 9.80 -2.04 -7.59
C ARG A 47 8.61 -2.17 -6.64
N LEU A 48 8.13 -3.38 -6.35
CA LEU A 48 7.02 -3.63 -5.44
C LEU A 48 7.34 -3.15 -4.03
N LYS A 49 8.57 -3.33 -3.55
CA LYS A 49 9.04 -2.85 -2.25
C LYS A 49 9.04 -1.32 -2.21
N LYS A 50 9.44 -0.66 -3.30
CA LYS A 50 9.35 0.80 -3.46
C LYS A 50 7.91 1.30 -3.47
N LEU A 51 7.02 0.67 -4.24
CA LEU A 51 5.60 1.04 -4.25
C LEU A 51 4.97 0.87 -2.87
N LYS A 52 5.25 -0.25 -2.20
CA LYS A 52 4.79 -0.51 -0.84
C LYS A 52 5.30 0.55 0.13
N LEU A 53 6.57 0.97 -0.01
CA LEU A 53 7.14 2.05 0.78
C LEU A 53 6.42 3.38 0.49
N SER A 54 6.22 3.76 -0.77
CA SER A 54 5.49 4.99 -1.14
C SER A 54 4.06 5.01 -0.60
N VAL A 55 3.31 3.91 -0.73
CA VAL A 55 1.94 3.80 -0.20
C VAL A 55 1.93 3.92 1.32
N LYS A 56 2.94 3.33 1.99
CA LYS A 56 3.12 3.48 3.43
C LYS A 56 3.49 4.92 3.81
N ASP A 57 4.36 5.58 3.06
CA ASP A 57 4.76 6.97 3.24
C ASP A 57 3.55 7.92 3.05
N GLU A 58 2.70 7.66 2.06
CA GLU A 58 1.44 8.40 1.84
C GLU A 58 0.49 8.22 3.03
N MET A 59 0.31 6.98 3.51
CA MET A 59 -0.48 6.71 4.71
C MET A 59 0.11 7.38 5.95
N GLU A 60 1.44 7.36 6.11
CA GLU A 60 2.12 8.04 7.23
C GLU A 60 2.02 9.55 7.10
N MET A 61 2.11 10.16 5.92
CA MET A 61 1.87 11.59 5.70
C MET A 61 0.45 11.99 6.06
N LEU A 62 -0.55 11.21 5.63
CA LEU A 62 -1.95 11.41 6.03
C LEU A 62 -2.10 11.33 7.54
N ARG A 63 -1.49 10.32 8.17
CA ARG A 63 -1.55 10.10 9.61
C ARG A 63 -0.80 11.17 10.41
N HIS A 64 0.33 11.63 9.89
CA HIS A 64 1.19 12.60 10.56
C HIS A 64 0.71 14.04 10.34
N GLY A 65 0.12 14.34 9.18
CA GLY A 65 -0.57 15.60 8.91
C GLY A 65 -1.78 15.81 9.83
N VAL A 66 -2.49 14.75 10.20
CA VAL A 66 -3.55 14.78 11.22
C VAL A 66 -3.00 15.01 12.63
N LEU A 67 -1.81 14.47 12.95
CA LEU A 67 -1.16 14.66 14.26
C LEU A 67 -0.48 16.04 14.40
N HIS A 68 0.01 16.63 13.31
CA HIS A 68 0.78 17.89 13.34
C HIS A 68 -0.10 19.16 13.39
N HIS A 69 -1.43 19.05 13.20
CA HIS A 69 -2.36 20.16 13.38
C HIS A 69 -2.92 20.27 14.82
N VAL A 70 -2.51 19.37 15.73
CA VAL A 70 -2.95 19.34 17.14
C VAL A 70 -1.72 19.34 18.06
N ALA A 71 -0.91 20.40 17.97
CA ALA A 71 0.15 20.70 18.92
C ALA A 71 0.33 22.22 19.07
#